data_AF-A0A534X589-F1
#
_entry.id   AF-A0A534X589-F1
#
_cell.length_a   1.000
_cell.length_b   1.000
_cell.length_c   1.000
_cell.angle_alpha   90.00
_cell.angle_beta   90.00
_cell.angle_gamma   90.00
#
_symmetry.space_group_name_H-M   'P 1'
#
loop_
_entity.id
_entity.type
_entity.pdbx_description
1 polymer ?
#
loop_
_entity_poly.entity_id
_entity_poly.type
_entity_poly.pdbx_seq_one_letter_code
_entity_poly.pdbx_strand_id
1 'polypeptide(L)'
;MRAAAKAGWAAVELELAPAVTIPFLGTVAAGMPLRAFPVEGALELPAALWGGRKVFVLRARGSSMIDEGIRDGDYLIIAPRKTAEVGQTVIAEAEGGVTVKRLGGERDERLRLEPANVEMLPLVVAAERVRIVGVVVGVLRRRGFRTPAPIRPRAAAGGGDGRTLDLALRVIEQRVGEAEALGAARAGRPGARLRELARNLRALRDCYLETTAPRLRAALLREAGEIIRRLRRFGAERS
;
A
#
# COMPACT_ATOMS: atom_id res chain seq x y z
N MET A 1 10.89 -15.33 -53.08
CA MET A 1 10.73 -14.54 -51.83
C MET A 1 9.25 -14.32 -51.57
N ARG A 2 8.66 -14.98 -50.55
CA ARG A 2 7.29 -14.70 -50.11
C ARG A 2 7.30 -13.44 -49.24
N ALA A 3 6.57 -12.40 -49.64
CA ALA A 3 6.34 -11.23 -48.81
C ALA A 3 5.47 -11.63 -47.61
N ALA A 4 6.00 -11.50 -46.40
CA ALA A 4 5.23 -11.66 -45.17
C ALA A 4 4.23 -10.51 -45.08
N ALA A 5 2.93 -10.82 -45.10
CA ALA A 5 1.88 -9.85 -44.86
C ALA A 5 2.06 -9.27 -43.45
N LYS A 6 2.33 -7.97 -43.36
CA LYS A 6 2.27 -7.21 -42.11
C LYS A 6 0.80 -7.12 -41.69
N ALA A 7 0.33 -8.10 -40.89
CA ALA A 7 -0.95 -7.96 -40.21
C ALA A 7 -0.83 -6.82 -39.19
N GLY A 8 -1.30 -5.63 -39.56
CA GLY A 8 -1.44 -4.51 -38.66
C GLY A 8 -2.57 -4.75 -37.66
N TRP A 9 -2.63 -3.95 -36.59
CA TRP A 9 -3.70 -3.97 -35.57
C TRP A 9 -5.13 -3.89 -36.16
N ALA A 10 -5.27 -3.44 -37.42
CA ALA A 10 -6.51 -3.42 -38.18
C ALA A 10 -7.07 -4.81 -38.55
N ALA A 11 -6.26 -5.86 -38.49
CA ALA A 11 -6.70 -7.25 -38.73
C ALA A 11 -7.09 -8.00 -37.46
N VAL A 12 -7.08 -7.33 -36.29
CA VAL A 12 -7.50 -7.94 -35.02
C VAL A 12 -9.02 -7.90 -34.96
N GLU A 13 -9.65 -9.04 -35.21
CA GLU A 13 -11.08 -9.22 -34.98
C GLU A 13 -11.34 -9.20 -33.46
N LEU A 14 -12.14 -8.23 -33.01
CA LEU A 14 -12.42 -8.03 -31.59
C LEU A 14 -13.54 -8.99 -31.16
N GLU A 15 -13.16 -10.19 -30.73
CA GLU A 15 -14.11 -11.09 -30.08
C GLU A 15 -14.35 -10.67 -28.64
N LEU A 16 -15.61 -10.40 -28.30
CA LEU A 16 -16.02 -10.14 -26.93
C LEU A 16 -16.05 -11.46 -26.16
N ALA A 17 -15.07 -11.65 -25.27
CA ALA A 17 -15.07 -12.80 -24.37
C ALA A 17 -16.28 -12.76 -23.42
N PRO A 18 -16.87 -13.92 -23.07
CA PRO A 18 -17.98 -13.97 -22.13
C PRO A 18 -17.56 -13.42 -20.76
N ALA A 19 -18.29 -12.40 -20.29
CA ALA A 19 -18.11 -11.79 -18.99
C ALA A 19 -18.96 -12.50 -17.93
N VAL A 20 -18.50 -12.50 -16.69
CA VAL A 20 -19.29 -12.97 -15.55
C VAL A 20 -19.63 -11.81 -14.64
N THR A 21 -20.86 -11.82 -14.12
CA THR A 21 -21.36 -10.84 -13.18
C THR A 21 -20.80 -11.15 -11.78
N ILE A 22 -20.02 -10.22 -11.24
CA ILE A 22 -19.40 -10.31 -9.92
C ILE A 22 -20.12 -9.34 -8.97
N PRO A 23 -20.56 -9.80 -7.78
CA PRO A 23 -21.22 -8.92 -6.82
C PRO A 23 -20.23 -7.87 -6.28
N PHE A 24 -20.69 -6.62 -6.22
CA PHE A 24 -20.00 -5.51 -5.58
C PHE A 24 -20.64 -5.24 -4.21
N LEU A 25 -19.88 -5.53 -3.14
CA LEU A 25 -20.38 -5.44 -1.76
C LEU A 25 -20.08 -4.06 -1.12
N GLY A 26 -19.73 -3.04 -1.91
CA GLY A 26 -19.50 -1.69 -1.40
C GLY A 26 -18.07 -1.41 -0.93
N THR A 27 -17.91 -0.51 0.05
CA THR A 27 -16.60 0.09 0.39
C THR A 27 -16.01 -0.42 1.70
N VAL A 28 -14.80 -0.98 1.68
CA VAL A 28 -14.07 -1.32 2.90
C VAL A 28 -13.58 -0.04 3.55
N ALA A 29 -14.31 0.44 4.56
CA ALA A 29 -13.81 1.39 5.53
C ALA A 29 -13.39 0.64 6.80
N ALA A 30 -12.24 1.04 7.37
CA ALA A 30 -11.88 0.59 8.71
C ALA A 30 -13.02 0.92 9.70
N GLY A 31 -13.38 -0.04 10.55
CA GLY A 31 -14.40 0.13 11.61
C GLY A 31 -15.83 -0.32 11.28
N MET A 32 -16.11 -0.87 10.09
CA MET A 32 -17.41 -1.52 9.81
C MET A 32 -17.27 -3.05 9.69
N PRO A 33 -18.13 -3.84 10.36
CA PRO A 33 -18.11 -5.30 10.27
C PRO A 33 -18.56 -5.77 8.88
N LEU A 34 -18.06 -6.93 8.43
CA LEU A 34 -18.32 -7.41 7.07
C LEU A 34 -19.81 -7.65 6.79
N ARG A 35 -20.57 -8.05 7.83
CA ARG A 35 -22.01 -8.34 7.72
C ARG A 35 -22.87 -7.11 7.42
N ALA A 36 -22.32 -5.91 7.55
CA ALA A 36 -23.01 -4.66 7.30
C ALA A 36 -22.86 -4.14 5.87
N PHE A 37 -22.17 -4.86 4.98
CA PHE A 37 -21.97 -4.44 3.60
C PHE A 37 -23.20 -4.74 2.72
N PRO A 38 -23.93 -3.71 2.25
CA PRO A 38 -24.99 -3.93 1.28
C PRO A 38 -24.38 -4.33 -0.07
N VAL A 39 -25.11 -5.12 -0.86
CA VAL A 39 -24.77 -5.32 -2.27
C VAL A 39 -25.07 -4.01 -2.99
N GLU A 40 -24.03 -3.24 -3.30
CA GLU A 40 -24.13 -1.94 -3.97
C GLU A 40 -24.31 -2.08 -5.50
N GLY A 41 -24.04 -3.25 -6.06
CA GLY A 41 -24.24 -3.54 -7.49
C GLY A 41 -23.48 -4.77 -7.96
N ALA A 42 -23.07 -4.77 -9.24
CA ALA A 42 -22.24 -5.80 -9.81
C ALA A 42 -21.27 -5.24 -10.87
N LEU A 43 -20.18 -5.97 -11.13
CA LEU A 43 -19.25 -5.70 -12.22
C LEU A 43 -19.21 -6.89 -13.17
N GLU A 44 -19.15 -6.63 -14.47
CA GLU A 44 -18.99 -7.65 -15.50
C GLU A 44 -17.53 -7.68 -15.94
N LEU A 45 -16.84 -8.79 -15.65
CA LEU A 45 -15.44 -8.98 -16.03
C LEU A 45 -15.22 -10.40 -16.56
N PRO A 46 -14.24 -10.63 -17.45
CA PRO A 46 -13.91 -11.97 -17.92
C PRO A 46 -13.41 -12.87 -16.78
N ALA A 47 -14.01 -14.06 -16.63
CA ALA A 47 -13.66 -15.01 -15.57
C ALA A 47 -12.18 -15.48 -15.61
N ALA A 48 -11.56 -15.37 -16.79
CA ALA A 48 -10.16 -15.72 -17.01
C ALA A 48 -9.19 -14.90 -16.12
N LEU A 49 -9.57 -13.68 -15.72
CA LEU A 49 -8.72 -12.79 -14.91
C LEU A 49 -8.37 -13.36 -13.53
N TRP A 50 -9.14 -14.33 -13.02
CA TRP A 50 -8.89 -15.00 -11.74
C TRP A 50 -9.01 -16.53 -11.84
N GLY A 51 -8.92 -17.08 -13.05
CA GLY A 51 -8.96 -18.52 -13.31
C GLY A 51 -10.28 -19.18 -12.94
N GLY A 52 -11.42 -18.52 -13.17
CA GLY A 52 -12.76 -19.11 -13.00
C GLY A 52 -13.23 -19.31 -11.56
N ARG A 53 -12.45 -18.88 -10.56
CA ARG A 53 -12.81 -18.96 -9.14
C ARG A 53 -14.01 -18.07 -8.81
N LYS A 54 -14.75 -18.39 -7.74
CA LYS A 54 -15.75 -17.47 -7.19
C LYS A 54 -15.04 -16.28 -6.54
N VAL A 55 -15.45 -15.07 -6.89
CA VAL A 55 -14.89 -13.82 -6.38
C VAL A 55 -16.00 -12.82 -6.07
N PHE A 56 -15.69 -11.79 -5.29
CA PHE A 56 -16.52 -10.62 -5.08
C PHE A 56 -15.65 -9.37 -5.10
N VAL A 57 -16.28 -8.21 -5.25
CA VAL A 57 -15.56 -6.93 -5.31
C VAL A 57 -15.87 -6.05 -4.12
N LEU A 58 -14.83 -5.41 -3.60
CA LEU A 58 -14.92 -4.32 -2.64
C LEU A 58 -14.18 -3.09 -3.15
N ARG A 59 -14.63 -1.90 -2.75
CA ARG A 59 -13.91 -0.65 -3.00
C ARG A 59 -12.95 -0.37 -1.85
N ALA A 60 -11.68 -0.20 -2.17
CA ALA A 60 -10.65 0.20 -1.21
C ALA A 60 -10.91 1.63 -0.71
N ARG A 61 -10.71 1.85 0.59
CA ARG A 61 -10.70 3.18 1.19
C ARG A 61 -9.38 3.44 1.92
N GLY A 62 -8.81 4.62 1.72
CA GLY A 62 -7.58 5.07 2.36
C GLY A 62 -6.29 4.69 1.62
N SER A 63 -5.16 4.88 2.29
CA SER A 63 -3.81 4.80 1.70
C SER A 63 -2.92 3.70 2.30
N SER A 64 -3.49 2.78 3.08
CA SER A 64 -2.69 1.80 3.85
C SER A 64 -1.95 0.76 2.99
N MET A 65 -2.29 0.65 1.71
CA MET A 65 -1.73 -0.33 0.77
C MET A 65 -1.11 0.33 -0.47
N ILE A 66 -0.69 1.60 -0.36
CA ILE A 66 -0.20 2.40 -1.49
C ILE A 66 1.07 1.82 -2.13
N ASP A 67 1.96 1.20 -1.33
CA ASP A 67 3.20 0.60 -1.78
C ASP A 67 2.95 -0.71 -2.57
N GLU A 68 1.78 -1.34 -2.42
CA GLU A 68 1.28 -2.47 -3.23
C GLU A 68 0.44 -1.99 -4.44
N GLY A 69 0.43 -0.68 -4.70
CA GLY A 69 -0.28 -0.08 -5.84
C GLY A 69 -1.80 0.08 -5.64
N ILE A 70 -2.33 -0.35 -4.49
CA ILE A 70 -3.74 -0.18 -4.09
C ILE A 70 -3.94 1.25 -3.56
N ARG A 71 -4.83 1.98 -4.21
CA ARG A 71 -5.18 3.36 -3.88
C ARG A 71 -6.64 3.47 -3.46
N ASP A 72 -6.95 4.57 -2.79
CA ASP A 72 -8.33 4.94 -2.46
C ASP A 72 -9.21 4.94 -3.72
N GLY A 73 -10.36 4.27 -3.63
CA GLY A 73 -11.32 4.15 -4.72
C GLY A 73 -11.06 3.00 -5.70
N ASP A 74 -10.00 2.21 -5.52
CA ASP A 74 -9.76 1.01 -6.33
C ASP A 74 -10.78 -0.10 -6.03
N TYR A 75 -11.09 -0.89 -7.04
CA TYR A 75 -11.91 -2.10 -6.91
C TYR A 75 -10.99 -3.30 -6.67
N LEU A 76 -11.10 -3.90 -5.50
CA LEU A 76 -10.38 -5.10 -5.10
C LEU A 76 -11.20 -6.32 -5.47
N ILE A 77 -10.63 -7.20 -6.30
CA ILE A 77 -11.20 -8.51 -6.62
C ILE A 77 -10.71 -9.49 -5.57
N ILE A 78 -11.64 -10.12 -4.84
CA ILE A 78 -11.33 -10.91 -3.66
C ILE A 78 -11.84 -12.33 -3.85
N ALA A 79 -10.96 -13.31 -3.64
CA ALA A 79 -11.33 -14.71 -3.54
C ALA A 79 -11.73 -15.02 -2.07
N PRO A 80 -12.99 -15.42 -1.78
CA PRO A 80 -13.41 -15.80 -0.44
C PRO A 80 -12.59 -16.99 0.06
N ARG A 81 -11.86 -16.80 1.15
CA ARG A 81 -11.02 -17.82 1.79
C ARG A 81 -10.93 -17.53 3.28
N LYS A 82 -10.93 -18.59 4.09
CA LYS A 82 -10.76 -18.51 5.56
C LYS A 82 -9.30 -18.52 5.99
N THR A 83 -8.39 -18.86 5.08
CA THR A 83 -6.96 -18.96 5.29
C THR A 83 -6.20 -18.22 4.19
N ALA A 84 -5.01 -17.75 4.51
CA ALA A 84 -4.09 -17.11 3.58
C ALA A 84 -2.65 -17.39 4.00
N GLU A 85 -1.72 -17.27 3.07
CA GLU A 85 -0.30 -17.46 3.31
C GLU A 85 0.37 -16.15 3.75
N VAL A 86 1.43 -16.26 4.53
CA VAL A 86 2.24 -15.11 4.93
C VAL A 86 2.74 -14.37 3.69
N GLY A 87 2.58 -13.07 3.69
CA GLY A 87 2.92 -12.17 2.60
C GLY A 87 1.78 -11.91 1.61
N GLN A 88 0.65 -12.61 1.69
CA GLN A 88 -0.52 -12.33 0.84
C GLN A 88 -1.28 -11.10 1.33
N THR A 89 -1.84 -10.32 0.40
CA THR A 89 -2.77 -9.22 0.75
C THR A 89 -4.16 -9.79 1.03
N VAL A 90 -4.65 -9.57 2.25
CA VAL A 90 -5.89 -10.14 2.77
C VAL A 90 -6.90 -9.07 3.13
N ILE A 91 -8.17 -9.44 3.01
CA ILE A 91 -9.27 -8.78 3.69
C ILE A 91 -9.47 -9.52 5.01
N ALA A 92 -9.25 -8.82 6.12
CA ALA A 92 -9.41 -9.37 7.45
C ALA A 92 -10.41 -8.54 8.25
N GLU A 93 -11.23 -9.20 9.05
CA GLU A 93 -12.00 -8.56 10.11
C GLU A 93 -11.18 -8.65 11.40
N ALA A 94 -10.86 -7.49 11.98
CA ALA A 94 -10.11 -7.34 13.22
C ALA A 94 -10.56 -6.05 13.91
N GLU A 95 -10.46 -5.98 15.25
CA GLU A 95 -10.81 -4.77 16.03
C GLU A 95 -12.23 -4.23 15.72
N GLY A 96 -13.18 -5.13 15.43
CA GLY A 96 -14.58 -4.76 15.14
C GLY A 96 -14.84 -4.20 13.73
N GLY A 97 -13.85 -4.23 12.83
CA GLY A 97 -14.04 -3.76 11.45
C GLY A 97 -13.24 -4.53 10.40
N VAL A 98 -13.56 -4.29 9.13
CA VAL A 98 -12.84 -4.89 7.99
C VAL A 98 -11.66 -4.01 7.56
N THR A 99 -10.52 -4.63 7.29
CA THR A 99 -9.28 -3.98 6.88
C THR A 99 -8.62 -4.73 5.73
N VAL A 100 -7.85 -4.00 4.93
CA VAL A 100 -6.98 -4.54 3.88
C VAL A 100 -5.55 -4.41 4.33
N LYS A 101 -4.85 -5.53 4.52
CA LYS A 101 -3.48 -5.58 5.02
C LYS A 101 -2.75 -6.77 4.40
N ARG A 102 -1.42 -6.72 4.41
CA ARG A 102 -0.58 -7.87 4.12
C ARG A 102 -0.51 -8.76 5.36
N LEU A 103 -0.72 -10.06 5.18
CA LEU A 103 -0.61 -11.03 6.26
C LEU A 103 0.86 -11.19 6.64
N GLY A 104 1.23 -10.87 7.88
CA GLY A 104 2.54 -11.14 8.45
C GLY A 104 2.61 -12.54 9.06
N GLY A 105 3.78 -12.88 9.61
CA GLY A 105 3.97 -14.12 10.37
C GLY A 105 3.22 -14.09 11.71
N GLU A 106 2.89 -15.28 12.20
CA GLU A 106 2.35 -15.49 13.53
C GLU A 106 3.50 -15.77 14.51
N ARG A 107 3.48 -15.11 15.67
CA ARG A 107 4.42 -15.33 16.79
C ARG A 107 3.67 -15.10 18.10
N ASP A 108 3.87 -15.99 19.07
CA ASP A 108 3.24 -15.89 20.40
C ASP A 108 1.71 -15.72 20.34
N GLU A 109 1.03 -16.53 19.50
CA GLU A 109 -0.43 -16.51 19.26
C GLU A 109 -0.98 -15.16 18.76
N ARG A 110 -0.09 -14.30 18.25
CA ARG A 110 -0.42 -13.00 17.67
C ARG A 110 -0.18 -13.01 16.18
N LEU A 111 -1.19 -12.55 15.46
CA LEU A 111 -1.15 -12.32 14.03
C LEU A 111 -0.76 -10.86 13.76
N ARG A 112 0.16 -10.67 12.82
CA ARG A 112 0.57 -9.33 12.37
C ARG A 112 -0.11 -9.00 11.04
N LEU A 113 -0.83 -7.89 10.99
CA LEU A 113 -1.43 -7.33 9.79
C LEU A 113 -0.65 -6.09 9.39
N GLU A 114 0.13 -6.20 8.32
CA GLU A 114 1.06 -5.16 7.89
C GLU A 114 0.41 -4.25 6.84
N PRO A 115 0.41 -2.92 7.03
CA PRO A 115 0.12 -2.01 5.93
C PRO A 115 1.27 -2.05 4.92
N ALA A 116 0.93 -2.00 3.63
CA ALA A 116 1.89 -1.62 2.59
C ALA A 116 1.90 -0.10 2.43
N ASN A 117 2.25 0.57 3.53
CA ASN A 117 2.51 2.01 3.60
C ASN A 117 3.53 2.24 4.71
N VAL A 118 4.71 2.74 4.34
CA VAL A 118 5.83 3.01 5.28
C VAL A 118 5.46 3.94 6.45
N GLU A 119 4.46 4.81 6.27
CA GLU A 119 3.99 5.78 7.27
C GLU A 119 3.05 5.16 8.31
N MET A 120 2.62 3.91 8.13
CA MET A 120 1.67 3.23 9.02
C MET A 120 2.34 2.09 9.80
N LEU A 121 1.90 1.90 11.05
CA LEU A 121 2.36 0.81 11.89
C LEU A 121 1.58 -0.49 11.63
N PRO A 122 2.22 -1.67 11.75
CA PRO A 122 1.53 -2.96 11.74
C PRO A 122 0.52 -3.05 12.87
N LEU A 123 -0.61 -3.69 12.58
CA LEU A 123 -1.60 -4.05 13.59
C LEU A 123 -1.27 -5.46 14.10
N VAL A 124 -1.00 -5.60 15.41
CA VAL A 124 -0.67 -6.88 16.04
C VAL A 124 -1.82 -7.27 16.97
N VAL A 125 -2.55 -8.33 16.61
CA VAL A 125 -3.77 -8.77 17.32
C VAL A 125 -3.65 -10.25 17.64
N ALA A 126 -4.27 -10.71 18.73
CA ALA A 126 -4.41 -12.14 18.99
C ALA A 126 -5.04 -12.84 17.76
N ALA A 127 -4.47 -13.97 17.33
CA ALA A 127 -4.89 -14.67 16.11
C ALA A 127 -6.39 -15.03 16.13
N GLU A 128 -6.90 -15.40 17.31
CA GLU A 128 -8.32 -15.72 17.57
C GLU A 128 -9.27 -14.55 17.29
N ARG A 129 -8.79 -13.30 17.36
CA ARG A 129 -9.57 -12.09 17.12
C ARG A 129 -9.51 -11.60 15.67
N VAL A 130 -8.80 -12.34 14.80
CA VAL A 130 -8.67 -12.01 13.38
C VAL A 130 -9.39 -13.05 12.55
N ARG A 131 -10.34 -12.61 11.74
CA ARG A 131 -11.04 -13.47 10.78
C ARG A 131 -10.66 -13.08 9.36
N ILE A 132 -9.96 -13.96 8.66
CA ILE A 132 -9.71 -13.78 7.23
C ILE A 132 -11.02 -13.98 6.47
N VAL A 133 -11.38 -12.98 5.67
CA VAL A 133 -12.56 -12.97 4.81
C VAL A 133 -12.22 -13.47 3.42
N GLY A 134 -11.04 -13.08 2.92
CA GLY A 134 -10.55 -13.50 1.62
C GLY A 134 -9.20 -12.91 1.26
N VAL A 135 -8.69 -13.35 0.12
CA VAL A 135 -7.40 -12.93 -0.42
C VAL A 135 -7.65 -12.03 -1.63
N VAL A 136 -6.94 -10.91 -1.71
CA VAL A 136 -6.99 -10.02 -2.87
C VAL A 136 -6.25 -10.68 -4.02
N VAL A 137 -6.95 -10.94 -5.12
CA VAL A 137 -6.42 -11.61 -6.33
C VAL A 137 -6.26 -10.65 -7.51
N GLY A 138 -6.81 -9.44 -7.41
CA GLY A 138 -6.68 -8.43 -8.46
C GLY A 138 -7.13 -7.05 -8.01
N VAL A 139 -6.67 -6.03 -8.75
CA VAL A 139 -7.02 -4.63 -8.53
C VAL A 139 -7.46 -4.02 -9.86
N LEU A 140 -8.67 -3.46 -9.88
CA LEU A 140 -9.21 -2.73 -11.02
C LEU A 140 -9.35 -1.25 -10.64
N ARG A 141 -8.83 -0.36 -11.49
CA ARG A 141 -8.99 1.09 -11.33
C ARG A 141 -9.76 1.68 -12.50
N ARG A 142 -10.93 2.26 -12.22
CA ARG A 142 -11.84 2.84 -13.24
C ARG A 142 -11.22 3.95 -14.09
N ARG A 143 -10.21 4.67 -13.59
CA ARG A 143 -9.56 5.78 -14.31
C ARG A 143 -8.10 5.43 -14.61
N GLY A 144 -7.87 4.78 -15.74
CA GLY A 144 -6.53 4.36 -16.21
C GLY A 144 -5.71 5.46 -16.87
N PHE A 145 -6.36 6.47 -17.47
CA PHE A 145 -5.67 7.60 -18.09
C PHE A 145 -6.46 8.87 -17.82
N ARG A 146 -5.88 9.83 -17.11
CA ARG A 146 -6.23 11.21 -17.42
C ARG A 146 -5.68 11.42 -18.81
N THR A 147 -6.50 11.75 -19.81
CA THR A 147 -5.97 12.51 -20.95
C THR A 147 -5.13 13.61 -20.32
N PRO A 148 -3.82 13.73 -20.63
CA PRO A 148 -3.09 14.90 -20.17
C PRO A 148 -3.88 16.07 -20.75
N ALA A 149 -4.56 16.83 -19.87
CA ALA A 149 -5.09 18.10 -20.28
C ALA A 149 -3.91 18.84 -20.94
N PRO A 150 -4.13 19.53 -22.08
CA PRO A 150 -3.07 20.31 -22.69
C PRO A 150 -2.38 21.10 -21.58
N ILE A 151 -1.05 21.03 -21.53
CA ILE A 151 -0.25 21.67 -20.48
C ILE A 151 -0.50 23.18 -20.60
N ARG A 152 -1.53 23.67 -19.93
CA ARG A 152 -1.61 25.07 -19.57
C ARG A 152 -0.52 25.26 -18.51
N PRO A 153 0.38 26.25 -18.64
CA PRO A 153 1.27 26.60 -17.54
C PRO A 153 0.39 26.85 -16.32
N ARG A 154 0.41 25.90 -15.40
CA ARG A 154 -0.34 25.99 -14.15
C ARG A 154 0.36 27.06 -13.35
N ALA A 155 -0.32 28.19 -13.15
CA ALA A 155 0.06 29.16 -12.14
C ALA A 155 0.38 28.38 -10.85
N ALA A 156 1.54 28.67 -10.27
CA ALA A 156 2.11 27.95 -9.14
C ALA A 156 1.05 27.68 -8.07
N ALA A 157 0.53 26.45 -8.06
CA ALA A 157 -0.37 26.00 -7.01
C ALA A 157 0.49 25.58 -5.82
N GLY A 158 0.85 26.56 -5.00
CA GLY A 158 1.20 26.33 -3.61
C GLY A 158 0.01 25.68 -2.89
N GLY A 159 0.31 24.79 -1.94
CA GLY A 159 -0.70 24.12 -1.13
C GLY A 159 -0.67 22.60 -1.24
N GLY A 160 0.48 21.98 -0.94
CA GLY A 160 0.44 20.66 -0.31
C GLY A 160 -0.08 20.87 1.10
N ASP A 161 -1.19 20.21 1.45
CA ASP A 161 -1.86 20.36 2.74
C ASP A 161 -0.82 20.20 3.88
N GLY A 162 -0.60 21.29 4.63
CA GLY A 162 0.47 21.37 5.63
C GLY A 162 0.39 20.25 6.68
N ARG A 163 -0.79 19.65 6.85
CA ARG A 163 -1.06 18.57 7.81
C ARG A 163 -0.42 17.24 7.43
N THR A 164 -0.35 16.88 6.15
CA THR A 164 0.32 15.64 5.69
C THR A 164 1.83 15.81 5.70
N LEU A 165 2.31 17.01 5.36
CA LEU A 165 3.73 17.37 5.42
C LEU A 165 4.28 17.27 6.86
N ASP A 166 3.49 17.75 7.81
CA ASP A 166 3.79 17.75 9.24
C ASP A 166 3.78 16.32 9.83
N LEU A 167 3.06 15.38 9.22
CA LEU A 167 3.08 13.97 9.65
C LEU A 167 4.37 13.26 9.21
N ALA A 168 4.78 13.41 7.95
CA ALA A 168 6.00 12.78 7.43
C ALA A 168 7.25 13.28 8.17
N LEU A 169 7.31 14.58 8.47
CA LEU A 169 8.39 15.18 9.25
C LEU A 169 8.41 14.65 10.69
N ARG A 170 7.25 14.56 11.35
CA ARG A 170 7.14 13.95 12.70
C ARG A 170 7.64 12.51 12.76
N VAL A 171 7.34 11.71 11.73
CA VAL A 171 7.84 10.33 11.65
C VAL A 171 9.37 10.32 11.52
N ILE A 172 9.94 11.19 10.69
CA ILE A 172 11.40 11.30 10.55
C ILE A 172 12.03 11.70 11.90
N GLU A 173 11.47 12.70 12.59
CA GLU A 173 11.98 13.16 13.88
C GLU A 173 11.92 12.10 14.97
N GLN A 174 10.80 11.38 15.07
CA GLN A 174 10.68 10.25 16.00
C GLN A 174 11.77 9.21 15.72
N ARG A 175 12.02 8.86 14.45
CA ARG A 175 13.04 7.86 14.09
C ARG A 175 14.46 8.35 14.30
N VAL A 176 14.72 9.63 14.12
CA VAL A 176 15.99 10.24 14.51
C VAL A 176 16.22 10.04 16.00
N GLY A 177 15.26 10.42 16.85
CA GLY A 177 15.39 10.29 18.30
C GLY A 177 15.60 8.85 18.77
N GLU A 178 14.83 7.90 18.21
CA GLU A 178 15.01 6.46 18.49
C GLU A 178 16.40 5.96 18.09
N ALA A 179 16.88 6.32 16.89
CA ALA A 179 18.19 5.90 16.40
C ALA A 179 19.34 6.48 17.22
N GLU A 180 19.20 7.70 17.74
CA GLU A 180 20.16 8.31 18.64
C GLU A 180 20.19 7.66 20.01
N ALA A 181 19.03 7.42 20.61
CA ALA A 181 18.93 6.74 21.89
C ALA A 181 19.57 5.34 21.82
N LEU A 182 19.24 4.58 20.77
CA LEU A 182 19.86 3.28 20.50
C LEU A 182 21.36 3.39 20.21
N GLY A 183 21.78 4.44 19.52
CA GLY A 183 23.18 4.73 19.24
C GLY A 183 23.97 5.08 20.49
N ALA A 184 23.39 5.81 21.44
CA ALA A 184 24.01 6.16 22.71
C ALA A 184 24.09 4.96 23.67
N ALA A 185 23.06 4.11 23.69
CA ALA A 185 23.02 2.90 24.52
C ALA A 185 23.99 1.78 24.05
N ARG A 186 24.57 1.89 22.85
CA ARG A 186 25.45 0.85 22.27
C ARG A 186 26.89 1.35 22.13
N ALA A 187 27.82 0.62 22.75
CA ALA A 187 29.25 0.84 22.57
C ALA A 187 29.78 0.24 21.24
N GLY A 188 30.87 0.81 20.73
CA GLY A 188 31.59 0.29 19.56
C GLY A 188 30.94 0.56 18.19
N ARG A 189 31.32 -0.25 17.20
CA ARG A 189 30.89 -0.12 15.79
C ARG A 189 29.36 -0.09 15.58
N PRO A 190 28.54 -0.88 16.31
CA PRO A 190 27.08 -0.85 16.13
C PRO A 190 26.45 0.49 16.55
N GLY A 191 26.91 1.10 17.65
CA GLY A 191 26.44 2.41 18.08
C GLY A 191 26.87 3.53 17.15
N ALA A 192 28.09 3.47 16.61
CA ALA A 192 28.58 4.44 15.63
C ALA A 192 27.73 4.47 14.35
N ARG A 193 27.34 3.28 13.84
CA ARG A 193 26.51 3.14 12.64
C ARG A 193 25.08 3.68 12.84
N LEU A 194 24.50 3.48 14.03
CA LEU A 194 23.19 4.05 14.36
C LEU A 194 23.23 5.58 14.45
N ARG A 195 24.28 6.14 15.06
CA ARG A 195 24.50 7.60 15.09
C ARG A 195 24.71 8.20 13.70
N GLU A 196 25.35 7.46 12.79
CA GLU A 196 25.50 7.85 11.39
C GLU A 196 24.16 7.88 10.63
N LEU A 197 23.35 6.82 10.75
CA LEU A 197 22.03 6.78 10.12
C LEU A 197 21.09 7.87 10.67
N ALA A 198 21.17 8.17 11.97
CA ALA A 198 20.44 9.28 12.59
C ALA A 198 20.88 10.65 12.04
N ARG A 199 22.20 10.86 11.85
CA ARG A 199 22.72 12.09 11.21
C ARG A 199 22.23 12.23 9.77
N ASN A 200 22.23 11.17 8.99
CA ASN A 200 21.77 11.21 7.60
C ASN A 200 20.26 11.51 7.51
N LEU A 201 19.44 10.96 8.41
CA LEU A 201 18.01 11.30 8.45
C LEU A 201 17.75 12.76 8.79
N ARG A 202 18.52 13.34 9.72
CA ARG A 202 18.46 14.78 10.00
C ARG A 202 18.83 15.62 8.79
N ALA A 203 19.92 15.29 8.11
CA ALA A 203 20.35 16.02 6.93
C ALA A 203 19.26 16.01 5.83
N LEU A 204 18.60 14.86 5.63
CA LEU A 204 17.47 14.76 4.69
C LEU A 204 16.25 15.59 5.12
N ARG A 205 15.94 15.62 6.43
CA ARG A 205 14.88 16.48 6.99
C ARG A 205 15.18 17.95 6.73
N ASP A 206 16.39 18.38 7.05
CA ASP A 206 16.80 19.79 6.94
C ASP A 206 16.75 20.22 5.47
N CYS A 207 17.29 19.38 4.56
CA CYS A 207 17.19 19.59 3.12
C CYS A 207 15.72 19.62 2.62
N TYR A 208 14.84 18.80 3.19
CA TYR A 208 13.41 18.79 2.84
C TYR A 208 12.71 20.09 3.22
N LEU A 209 13.02 20.64 4.40
CA LEU A 209 12.47 21.91 4.89
C LEU A 209 12.91 23.08 4.00
N GLU A 210 14.16 23.07 3.54
CA GLU A 210 14.73 24.11 2.67
C GLU A 210 14.31 23.98 1.19
N THR A 211 13.97 22.77 0.74
CA THR A 211 13.58 22.50 -0.64
C THR A 211 12.14 22.95 -0.90
N THR A 212 11.88 23.75 -1.93
CA THR A 212 10.52 24.10 -2.38
C THR A 212 10.06 23.28 -3.60
N ALA A 213 10.99 22.65 -4.31
CA ALA A 213 10.72 21.86 -5.51
C ALA A 213 10.03 20.52 -5.19
N PRO A 214 8.80 20.26 -5.71
CA PRO A 214 8.05 19.06 -5.37
C PRO A 214 8.73 17.73 -5.75
N ARG A 215 9.44 17.69 -6.88
CA ARG A 215 10.16 16.49 -7.34
C ARG A 215 11.32 16.12 -6.42
N LEU A 216 12.04 17.12 -5.91
CA LEU A 216 13.15 16.94 -4.98
C LEU A 216 12.63 16.52 -3.60
N ARG A 217 11.55 17.16 -3.10
CA ARG A 217 10.86 16.72 -1.87
C ARG A 217 10.47 15.25 -1.91
N ALA A 218 9.88 14.79 -3.01
CA ALA A 218 9.51 13.39 -3.18
C ALA A 218 10.73 12.45 -3.24
N ALA A 219 11.87 12.89 -3.76
CA ALA A 219 13.11 12.12 -3.78
C ALA A 219 13.72 11.98 -2.37
N LEU A 220 13.79 13.08 -1.63
CA LEU A 220 14.29 13.12 -0.25
C LEU A 220 13.48 12.20 0.68
N LEU A 221 12.15 12.18 0.55
CA LEU A 221 11.30 11.28 1.34
C LEU A 221 11.52 9.80 0.99
N ARG A 222 11.74 9.46 -0.29
CA ARG A 222 12.08 8.08 -0.68
C ARG A 222 13.38 7.63 -0.03
N GLU A 223 14.39 8.49 -0.06
CA GLU A 223 15.70 8.21 0.54
C GLU A 223 15.62 8.07 2.07
N ALA A 224 14.87 8.95 2.73
CA ALA A 224 14.59 8.82 4.17
C ALA A 224 13.90 7.49 4.49
N GLY A 225 12.95 7.06 3.67
CA GLY A 225 12.30 5.75 3.78
C GLY A 225 13.26 4.57 3.66
N GLU A 226 14.31 4.66 2.84
CA GLU A 226 15.36 3.63 2.78
C GLU A 226 16.17 3.55 4.08
N ILE A 227 16.54 4.71 4.63
CA ILE A 227 17.31 4.77 5.88
C ILE A 227 16.47 4.24 7.05
N ILE A 228 15.19 4.58 7.12
CA ILE A 228 14.26 4.04 8.13
C ILE A 228 14.15 2.51 8.00
N ARG A 229 14.07 1.96 6.78
CA ARG A 229 14.08 0.50 6.57
C ARG A 229 15.40 -0.15 7.02
N ARG A 230 16.54 0.52 6.84
CA ARG A 230 17.84 0.05 7.35
C ARG A 230 17.87 0.08 8.87
N LEU A 231 17.39 1.15 9.50
CA LEU A 231 17.27 1.26 10.97
C LEU A 231 16.40 0.14 11.56
N ARG A 232 15.26 -0.15 10.93
CA ARG A 232 14.37 -1.25 11.36
C ARG A 232 15.06 -2.61 11.27
N ARG A 233 15.85 -2.88 10.21
CA ARG A 233 16.66 -4.12 10.11
C ARG A 233 17.70 -4.21 11.24
N PHE A 234 18.39 -3.11 11.53
CA PHE A 234 19.33 -3.04 12.67
C PHE A 234 18.68 -3.24 14.04
N GLY A 235 17.40 -2.87 14.19
CA GLY A 235 16.61 -3.13 15.39
C GLY A 235 16.09 -4.57 15.47
N ALA A 236 15.65 -5.14 14.34
CA ALA A 236 15.01 -6.44 14.25
C ALA A 236 15.99 -7.63 14.25
N GLU A 237 17.26 -7.44 13.88
CA GLU A 237 18.32 -8.46 13.97
C GLU A 237 18.63 -8.92 15.43
N ARG A 238 17.88 -8.45 16.44
CA ARG A 238 18.07 -8.78 17.86
C ARG A 238 16.75 -8.82 18.68
N SER A 239 15.71 -9.49 18.19
CA SER A 239 14.54 -9.92 18.98
C SER A 239 14.22 -11.40 18.75
#